data_AF-A0A416JKG9-F1
#
_entry.id   AF-A0A416JKG9-F1
#
_cell.length_a   1.000
_cell.length_b   1.000
_cell.length_c   1.000
_cell.angle_alpha   90.00
_cell.angle_beta   90.00
_cell.angle_gamma   90.00
#
_symmetry.space_group_name_H-M   'P 1'
#
loop_
_entity.id
_entity.type
_entity.pdbx_description
1 polymer ?
#
loop_
_entity_poly.entity_id
_entity_poly.type
_entity_poly.pdbx_seq_one_letter_code
_entity_poly.pdbx_strand_id
1 'polypeptide(L)'
;MRMEKKYNLLDMILQKHEEHSSDWKKDDPVGSRKREIQQSDYDTYGRSDLLKEARELEEQKLIKVKWMGGRSDMEYVQYRLEQMPRIYEMTGRIPKLQRVRSEQAADLKLVEVYAAEAESSWLKAYYGELSAQIHRGKALKNLEKHGELLFQCLNALEKLEEPVFIRIFSSYALTGTKIRGSKVFKDQLQSRVSVLRKDITPWWTIP
;
A
#
# COMPACT_ATOMS: atom_id res chain seq x y z
N MET A 1 -28.08 11.70 6.79
CA MET A 1 -26.66 11.66 6.41
C MET A 1 -26.00 12.92 6.97
N ARG A 2 -25.40 12.86 8.17
CA ARG A 2 -24.67 14.03 8.72
C ARG A 2 -23.37 14.13 7.92
N MET A 3 -23.16 15.25 7.24
CA MET A 3 -21.84 15.53 6.67
C MET A 3 -20.86 15.61 7.86
N GLU A 4 -19.94 14.66 7.94
CA GLU A 4 -18.87 14.67 8.93
C GLU A 4 -18.10 15.99 8.77
N LYS A 5 -17.99 16.74 9.87
CA LYS A 5 -17.30 18.02 9.89
C LYS A 5 -15.83 17.76 9.55
N LYS A 6 -15.37 18.25 8.40
CA LYS A 6 -13.97 18.12 7.98
C LYS A 6 -13.11 19.10 8.80
N TYR A 7 -12.12 18.58 9.52
CA TYR A 7 -11.12 19.36 10.23
C TYR A 7 -9.82 19.36 9.43
N ASN A 8 -9.47 20.50 8.82
CA ASN A 8 -8.22 20.66 8.08
C ASN A 8 -7.00 20.42 8.97
N LEU A 9 -7.07 20.85 10.23
CA LEU A 9 -5.98 20.67 11.19
C LEU A 9 -5.71 19.19 11.51
N LEU A 10 -6.76 18.35 11.55
CA LEU A 10 -6.60 16.91 11.72
C LEU A 10 -6.02 16.24 10.48
N ASP A 11 -6.46 16.65 9.28
CA ASP A 11 -5.90 16.17 8.01
C ASP A 11 -4.39 16.44 7.93
N MET A 12 -3.95 17.63 8.37
CA MET A 12 -2.55 18.02 8.42
C MET A 12 -1.73 17.20 9.43
N ILE A 13 -2.32 16.87 10.58
CA ILE A 13 -1.70 15.98 11.58
C ILE A 13 -1.53 14.58 10.99
N LEU A 14 -2.57 14.04 10.35
CA LEU A 14 -2.54 12.73 9.71
C LEU A 14 -1.50 12.66 8.59
N GLN A 15 -1.45 13.68 7.73
CA GLN A 15 -0.43 13.75 6.69
C GLN A 15 0.98 13.67 7.28
N LYS A 16 1.28 14.51 8.28
CA LYS A 16 2.59 14.47 8.95
C LYS A 16 2.88 13.12 9.60
N HIS A 17 1.88 12.52 10.25
CA HIS A 17 2.03 11.22 10.92
C HIS A 17 2.31 10.09 9.92
N GLU A 18 1.63 10.08 8.77
CA GLU A 18 1.72 9.01 7.78
C GLU A 18 2.92 9.14 6.82
N GLU A 19 3.32 10.36 6.48
CA GLU A 19 4.36 10.62 5.47
C GLU A 19 5.74 10.85 6.09
N HIS A 20 5.79 11.44 7.29
CA HIS A 20 7.05 11.95 7.87
C HIS A 20 7.40 11.34 9.23
N SER A 21 6.64 10.34 9.69
CA SER A 21 6.98 9.58 10.90
C SER A 21 7.06 8.08 10.61
N SER A 22 7.81 7.35 11.42
CA SER A 22 7.75 5.89 11.51
C SER A 22 6.75 5.40 12.55
N ASP A 23 6.15 6.31 13.34
CA ASP A 23 5.23 5.97 14.42
C ASP A 23 3.97 5.26 13.92
N TRP A 24 3.52 5.53 12.69
CA TRP A 24 2.36 4.84 12.10
C TRP A 24 2.59 3.33 11.93
N LYS A 25 3.84 2.84 12.01
CA LYS A 25 4.16 1.42 11.90
C LYS A 25 3.98 0.65 13.21
N LYS A 26 3.77 1.36 14.33
CA LYS A 26 3.66 0.77 15.67
C LYS A 26 2.19 0.48 15.97
N ASP A 27 1.92 -0.61 16.66
CA ASP A 27 0.58 -0.96 17.11
C ASP A 27 0.06 0.03 18.17
N ASP A 28 0.89 0.33 19.18
CA ASP A 28 0.55 1.24 20.28
C ASP A 28 1.59 2.36 20.44
N PRO A 29 1.61 3.35 19.51
CA PRO A 29 2.56 4.45 19.59
C PRO A 29 2.22 5.37 20.78
N VAL A 30 3.21 5.61 21.64
CA VAL A 30 3.08 6.49 22.82
C VAL A 30 3.99 7.71 22.67
N GLY A 31 3.52 8.85 23.16
CA GLY A 31 4.31 10.05 23.31
C GLY A 31 3.75 11.24 22.55
N SER A 32 4.44 12.36 22.66
CA SER A 32 3.95 13.61 22.07
C SER A 32 4.70 14.00 20.80
N ARG A 33 3.95 14.55 19.85
CA ARG A 33 4.47 15.09 18.60
C ARG A 33 3.98 16.52 18.43
N LYS A 34 4.78 17.31 17.71
CA LYS A 34 4.46 18.69 17.36
C LYS A 34 4.40 18.85 15.84
N ARG A 35 3.48 19.69 15.38
CA ARG A 35 3.43 20.19 14.01
C ARG A 35 3.46 21.72 14.08
N GLU A 36 4.54 22.29 13.55
CA GLU A 36 4.64 23.74 13.36
C GLU A 36 3.59 24.20 12.35
N ILE A 37 3.03 25.39 12.58
CA ILE A 37 2.08 26.03 11.67
C ILE A 37 2.84 27.11 10.91
N GLN A 38 2.76 27.06 9.59
CA GLN A 38 3.41 28.03 8.70
C GLN A 38 2.39 28.99 8.09
N GLN A 39 2.84 30.14 7.57
CA GLN A 39 1.95 31.09 6.88
C GLN A 39 1.21 30.43 5.70
N SER A 40 1.89 29.56 4.96
CA SER A 40 1.32 28.79 3.85
C SER A 40 0.16 27.88 4.28
N ASP A 41 0.14 27.41 5.53
CA ASP A 41 -0.98 26.63 6.06
C ASP A 41 -2.24 27.51 6.15
N TYR A 42 -2.10 28.76 6.61
CA TYR A 42 -3.22 29.72 6.66
C TYR A 42 -3.70 30.13 5.27
N ASP A 43 -2.77 30.31 4.33
CA ASP A 43 -3.10 30.68 2.96
C ASP A 43 -3.85 29.55 2.25
N THR A 44 -3.53 28.29 2.57
CA THR A 44 -4.16 27.10 1.97
C THR A 44 -5.55 26.80 2.55
N TYR A 45 -5.68 26.82 3.88
CA TYR A 45 -6.88 26.33 4.57
C TYR A 45 -7.75 27.44 5.15
N GLY A 46 -7.31 28.70 5.07
CA GLY A 46 -8.02 29.85 5.62
C GLY A 46 -7.69 30.08 7.09
N ARG A 47 -7.28 31.31 7.43
CA ARG A 47 -6.88 31.70 8.78
C ARG A 47 -7.99 31.51 9.81
N SER A 48 -9.18 32.05 9.53
CA SER A 48 -10.32 32.01 10.45
C SER A 48 -10.76 30.58 10.76
N ASP A 49 -10.76 29.70 9.75
CA ASP A 49 -11.16 28.30 9.87
C ASP A 49 -10.16 27.51 10.71
N LEU A 50 -8.86 27.62 10.41
CA LEU A 50 -7.82 26.95 11.21
C LEU A 50 -7.81 27.41 12.67
N LEU A 51 -7.97 28.71 12.95
CA LEU A 51 -8.02 29.22 14.32
C LEU A 51 -9.27 28.71 15.06
N LYS A 52 -10.42 28.62 14.38
CA LYS A 52 -11.65 28.08 14.96
C LYS A 52 -11.50 26.58 15.26
N GLU A 53 -11.04 25.80 14.29
CA GLU A 53 -10.79 24.36 14.47
C GLU A 53 -9.81 24.09 15.61
N ALA A 54 -8.72 24.85 15.69
CA ALA A 54 -7.71 24.69 16.73
C ALA A 54 -8.26 24.91 18.14
N ARG A 55 -9.14 25.91 18.33
CA ARG A 55 -9.80 26.15 19.63
C ARG A 55 -10.74 25.02 19.99
N GLU A 56 -11.58 24.59 19.05
CA GLU A 56 -12.52 23.48 19.28
C GLU A 56 -11.79 22.17 19.61
N LEU A 57 -10.70 21.87 18.92
CA LEU A 57 -9.91 20.64 19.13
C LEU A 57 -9.09 20.70 20.43
N GLU A 58 -8.63 21.90 20.83
CA GLU A 58 -7.97 22.14 22.12
C GLU A 58 -8.97 21.97 23.28
N GLU A 59 -10.19 22.49 23.16
CA GLU A 59 -11.29 22.30 24.13
C GLU A 59 -11.65 20.81 24.29
N GLN A 60 -11.65 20.06 23.18
CA GLN A 60 -11.84 18.60 23.18
C GLN A 60 -10.63 17.82 23.74
N LYS A 61 -9.55 18.51 24.12
CA LYS A 61 -8.29 17.94 24.63
C LYS A 61 -7.61 16.97 23.66
N LEU A 62 -7.92 17.07 22.36
CA LEU A 62 -7.28 16.27 21.31
C LEU A 62 -5.89 16.79 20.97
N ILE A 63 -5.74 18.12 21.00
CA ILE A 63 -4.49 18.82 20.76
C ILE A 63 -4.23 19.84 21.87
N LYS A 64 -2.99 20.34 21.91
CA LYS A 64 -2.59 21.53 22.66
C LYS A 64 -1.95 22.50 21.68
N VAL A 65 -2.33 23.76 21.73
CA VAL A 65 -1.84 24.78 20.80
C VAL A 65 -0.88 25.71 21.53
N LYS A 66 0.27 25.99 20.92
CA LYS A 66 1.11 27.12 21.33
C LYS A 66 0.65 28.36 20.58
N TRP A 67 -0.16 29.17 21.24
CA TRP A 67 -0.70 30.42 20.72
C TRP A 67 0.33 31.55 20.76
N MET A 68 0.24 32.46 19.79
CA MET A 68 0.97 33.74 19.73
C MET A 68 -0.01 34.92 19.63
N GLY A 69 0.47 36.13 19.92
CA GLY A 69 -0.29 37.37 19.72
C GLY A 69 -1.67 37.38 20.39
N GLY A 70 -1.81 36.80 21.59
CA GLY A 70 -3.09 36.73 22.29
C GLY A 70 -4.11 35.79 21.65
N ARG A 71 -3.68 34.63 21.12
CA ARG A 71 -4.50 33.64 20.40
C ARG A 71 -4.99 34.10 19.02
N SER A 72 -4.31 35.07 18.43
CA SER A 72 -4.53 35.50 17.04
C SER A 72 -3.74 34.65 16.04
N ASP A 73 -2.71 33.93 16.51
CA ASP A 73 -1.86 33.06 15.68
C ASP A 73 -1.42 31.81 16.46
N MET A 74 -0.93 30.80 15.75
CA MET A 74 -0.46 29.51 16.25
C MET A 74 0.99 29.29 15.80
N GLU A 75 1.87 28.96 16.76
CA GLU A 75 3.26 28.58 16.46
C GLU A 75 3.34 27.09 16.10
N TYR A 76 2.73 26.25 16.94
CA TYR A 76 2.61 24.82 16.67
C TYR A 76 1.40 24.22 17.37
N VAL A 77 0.97 23.08 16.85
CA VAL A 77 0.01 22.18 17.50
C VAL A 77 0.73 20.94 17.99
N GLN A 78 0.45 20.56 19.22
CA GLN A 78 0.98 19.39 19.88
C GLN A 78 -0.13 18.37 20.07
N TYR A 79 0.15 17.12 19.74
CA TYR A 79 -0.79 16.01 19.89
C TYR A 79 -0.10 14.82 20.57
N ARG A 80 -0.91 13.93 21.10
CA ARG A 80 -0.47 12.65 21.66
C ARG A 80 -0.73 11.54 20.67
N LEU A 81 0.22 10.63 20.52
CA LEU A 81 0.10 9.48 19.62
C LEU A 81 -1.06 8.56 20.06
N GLU A 82 -1.33 8.53 21.35
CA GLU A 82 -2.46 7.85 21.98
C GLU A 82 -3.82 8.39 21.53
N GLN A 83 -3.88 9.60 20.94
CA GLN A 83 -5.11 10.18 20.38
C GLN A 83 -5.29 9.87 18.89
N MET A 84 -4.31 9.25 18.23
CA MET A 84 -4.38 8.94 16.80
C MET A 84 -5.61 8.12 16.40
N PRO A 85 -6.04 7.09 17.15
CA PRO A 85 -7.27 6.35 16.82
C PRO A 85 -8.50 7.26 16.70
N ARG A 86 -8.65 8.21 17.64
CA ARG A 86 -9.75 9.19 17.63
C ARG A 86 -9.62 10.20 16.50
N ILE A 87 -8.40 10.61 16.14
CA ILE A 87 -8.17 11.49 14.98
C ILE A 87 -8.55 10.79 13.66
N TYR A 88 -8.22 9.52 13.50
CA TYR A 88 -8.65 8.71 12.35
C TYR A 88 -10.18 8.59 12.29
N GLU A 89 -10.82 8.28 13.41
CA GLU A 89 -12.29 8.22 13.53
C GLU A 89 -12.95 9.54 13.11
N MET A 90 -12.48 10.68 13.63
CA MET A 90 -13.06 11.99 13.34
C MET A 90 -12.89 12.46 11.89
N THR A 91 -11.94 11.86 11.15
CA THR A 91 -11.71 12.16 9.73
C THR A 91 -12.32 11.10 8.80
N GLY A 92 -12.94 10.05 9.35
CA GLY A 92 -13.46 8.92 8.58
C GLY A 92 -12.38 8.12 7.85
N ARG A 93 -11.10 8.23 8.25
CA ARG A 93 -9.97 7.59 7.56
C ARG A 93 -9.56 6.30 8.25
N ILE A 94 -9.25 5.27 7.46
CA ILE A 94 -8.67 4.02 7.95
C ILE A 94 -7.17 4.24 8.24
N PRO A 95 -6.67 3.88 9.43
CA PRO A 95 -5.25 3.97 9.77
C PRO A 95 -4.32 3.34 8.72
N LYS A 96 -3.22 4.01 8.40
CA LYS A 96 -2.25 3.53 7.39
C LYS A 96 -1.74 2.12 7.67
N LEU A 97 -1.47 1.78 8.94
CA LEU A 97 -1.05 0.44 9.33
C LEU A 97 -2.08 -0.62 8.95
N GLN A 98 -3.36 -0.35 9.20
CA GLN A 98 -4.45 -1.27 8.86
C GLN A 98 -4.61 -1.41 7.34
N ARG A 99 -4.49 -0.32 6.57
CA ARG A 99 -4.49 -0.36 5.11
C ARG A 99 -3.36 -1.24 4.57
N VAL A 100 -2.14 -1.00 5.02
CA VAL A 100 -0.96 -1.79 4.62
C VAL A 100 -1.10 -3.26 5.01
N ARG A 101 -1.59 -3.56 6.23
CA ARG A 101 -1.84 -4.95 6.66
C ARG A 101 -2.92 -5.63 5.82
N SER A 102 -3.96 -4.90 5.44
CA SER A 102 -5.04 -5.43 4.59
C SER A 102 -4.54 -5.73 3.18
N GLU A 103 -3.73 -4.84 2.60
CA GLU A 103 -3.04 -5.07 1.32
C GLU A 103 -2.12 -6.29 1.40
N GLN A 104 -1.29 -6.39 2.44
CA GLN A 104 -0.42 -7.55 2.66
C GLN A 104 -1.20 -8.86 2.82
N ALA A 105 -2.34 -8.85 3.51
CA ALA A 105 -3.18 -10.03 3.66
C ALA A 105 -3.81 -10.46 2.33
N ALA A 106 -4.23 -9.49 1.50
CA ALA A 106 -4.75 -9.77 0.16
C ALA A 106 -3.66 -10.37 -0.75
N ASP A 107 -2.46 -9.79 -0.72
CA ASP A 107 -1.28 -10.27 -1.43
C ASP A 107 -0.90 -11.70 -1.01
N LEU A 108 -0.90 -11.97 0.30
CA LEU A 108 -0.57 -13.30 0.83
C LEU A 108 -1.59 -14.33 0.38
N LYS A 109 -2.89 -14.02 0.48
CA LYS A 109 -3.96 -14.91 0.03
C LYS A 109 -3.84 -15.22 -1.46
N LEU A 110 -3.49 -14.24 -2.28
CA LEU A 110 -3.27 -14.46 -3.70
C LEU A 110 -2.09 -15.41 -3.95
N VAL A 111 -0.96 -15.20 -3.27
CA VAL A 111 0.19 -16.10 -3.36
C VAL A 111 -0.17 -17.53 -2.93
N GLU A 112 -0.89 -17.68 -1.81
CA GLU A 112 -1.30 -19.00 -1.29
C GLU A 112 -2.17 -19.79 -2.28
N VAL A 113 -3.11 -19.12 -2.97
CA VAL A 113 -3.95 -19.75 -3.99
C VAL A 113 -3.10 -20.36 -5.11
N TYR A 114 -2.17 -19.60 -5.68
CA TYR A 114 -1.33 -20.09 -6.78
C TYR A 114 -0.24 -21.06 -6.31
N ALA A 115 0.25 -20.90 -5.07
CA ALA A 115 1.20 -21.83 -4.46
C ALA A 115 0.61 -23.22 -4.23
N ALA A 116 -0.69 -23.31 -3.92
CA ALA A 116 -1.38 -24.58 -3.73
C ALA A 116 -1.47 -25.40 -5.03
N GLU A 117 -1.47 -24.73 -6.18
CA GLU A 117 -1.45 -25.37 -7.51
C GLU A 117 -0.04 -25.70 -8.00
N ALA A 118 1.01 -25.21 -7.32
CA ALA A 118 2.38 -25.43 -7.75
C ALA A 118 2.80 -26.87 -7.45
N GLU A 119 3.30 -27.59 -8.45
CA GLU A 119 3.75 -28.98 -8.30
C GLU A 119 5.27 -29.07 -8.16
N SER A 120 5.98 -28.27 -8.95
CA SER A 120 7.44 -28.30 -9.04
C SER A 120 8.13 -27.67 -7.82
N SER A 121 9.33 -28.16 -7.50
CA SER A 121 10.12 -27.66 -6.37
C SER A 121 10.55 -26.19 -6.53
N TRP A 122 10.89 -25.77 -7.75
CA TRP A 122 11.32 -24.39 -8.03
C TRP A 122 10.17 -23.40 -7.85
N LEU A 123 8.95 -23.74 -8.29
CA LEU A 123 7.80 -22.84 -8.19
C LEU A 123 7.29 -22.73 -6.75
N LYS A 124 7.30 -23.85 -6.01
CA LYS A 124 7.07 -23.85 -4.55
C LYS A 124 8.07 -22.97 -3.82
N ALA A 125 9.36 -23.05 -4.16
CA ALA A 125 10.40 -22.20 -3.57
C ALA A 125 10.17 -20.71 -3.90
N TYR A 126 9.79 -20.40 -5.15
CA TYR A 126 9.46 -19.03 -5.56
C TYR A 126 8.31 -18.44 -4.73
N TYR A 127 7.18 -19.15 -4.64
CA TYR A 127 6.03 -18.68 -3.85
C TYR A 127 6.35 -18.62 -2.35
N GLY A 128 7.12 -19.57 -1.82
CA GLY A 128 7.58 -19.55 -0.43
C GLY A 128 8.41 -18.30 -0.11
N GLU A 129 9.30 -17.89 -1.00
CA GLU A 129 10.07 -16.65 -0.84
C GLU A 129 9.18 -15.41 -0.94
N LEU A 130 8.17 -15.39 -1.82
CA LEU A 130 7.18 -14.30 -1.86
C LEU A 130 6.42 -14.18 -0.54
N SER A 131 5.87 -15.28 0.00
CA SER A 131 5.18 -15.28 1.29
C SER A 131 6.11 -14.79 2.42
N ALA A 132 7.37 -15.26 2.44
CA ALA A 132 8.34 -14.81 3.42
C ALA A 132 8.66 -13.31 3.31
N GLN A 133 8.65 -12.73 2.10
CA GLN A 133 8.83 -11.28 1.91
C GLN A 133 7.62 -10.48 2.40
N ILE A 134 6.39 -10.96 2.18
CA ILE A 134 5.16 -10.33 2.68
C ILE A 134 5.17 -10.32 4.21
N HIS A 135 5.48 -11.45 4.85
CA HIS A 135 5.59 -11.54 6.32
C HIS A 135 6.67 -10.60 6.90
N ARG A 136 7.74 -10.34 6.14
CA ARG A 136 8.78 -9.35 6.49
C ARG A 136 8.34 -7.90 6.24
N GLY A 137 7.10 -7.68 5.80
CA GLY A 137 6.53 -6.36 5.54
C GLY A 137 7.04 -5.69 4.26
N LYS A 138 7.63 -6.46 3.33
CA LYS A 138 8.11 -5.92 2.05
C LYS A 138 6.95 -5.80 1.05
N ALA A 139 6.86 -4.65 0.39
CA ALA A 139 5.99 -4.50 -0.77
C ALA A 139 6.49 -5.38 -1.92
N LEU A 140 5.63 -6.23 -2.46
CA LEU A 140 5.97 -7.11 -3.56
C LEU A 140 5.75 -6.39 -4.89
N LYS A 141 6.82 -5.87 -5.49
CA LYS A 141 6.78 -5.31 -6.85
C LYS A 141 6.20 -6.29 -7.88
N ASN A 142 6.34 -7.59 -7.63
CA ASN A 142 5.81 -8.61 -8.52
C ASN A 142 4.28 -8.73 -8.48
N LEU A 143 3.63 -8.30 -7.40
CA LEU A 143 2.18 -8.28 -7.21
C LEU A 143 1.51 -6.99 -7.69
N GLU A 144 2.28 -6.04 -8.23
CA GLU A 144 1.73 -4.86 -8.91
C GLU A 144 0.86 -5.26 -10.13
N LYS A 145 0.28 -4.29 -10.85
CA LYS A 145 -0.72 -4.32 -11.97
C LYS A 145 -0.91 -5.60 -12.83
N HIS A 146 0.06 -6.52 -12.90
CA HIS A 146 0.03 -7.80 -13.62
C HIS A 146 0.50 -9.03 -12.80
N GLY A 147 0.53 -8.96 -11.47
CA GLY A 147 1.06 -10.03 -10.61
C GLY A 147 0.29 -11.33 -10.69
N GLU A 148 -1.05 -11.26 -10.65
CA GLU A 148 -1.90 -12.44 -10.84
C GLU A 148 -1.67 -13.09 -12.21
N LEU A 149 -1.55 -12.29 -13.27
CA LEU A 149 -1.27 -12.80 -14.62
C LEU A 149 0.11 -13.46 -14.72
N LEU A 150 1.10 -12.96 -13.98
CA LEU A 150 2.40 -13.61 -13.87
C LEU A 150 2.24 -15.00 -13.23
N PHE A 151 1.49 -15.11 -12.14
CA PHE A 151 1.27 -16.38 -11.44
C PHE A 151 0.54 -17.40 -12.32
N GLN A 152 -0.50 -16.97 -13.05
CA GLN A 152 -1.18 -17.79 -14.06
C GLN A 152 -0.19 -18.34 -15.09
N CYS A 153 0.71 -17.48 -15.59
CA CYS A 153 1.75 -17.90 -16.51
C CYS A 153 2.72 -18.90 -15.89
N LEU A 154 3.22 -18.67 -14.67
CA LEU A 154 4.17 -19.58 -14.02
C LEU A 154 3.55 -20.96 -13.76
N ASN A 155 2.30 -21.01 -13.27
CA ASN A 155 1.58 -22.26 -13.03
C ASN A 155 1.26 -22.99 -14.34
N ALA A 156 0.90 -22.28 -15.41
CA ALA A 156 0.72 -22.89 -16.73
C ALA A 156 2.05 -23.40 -17.32
N LEU A 157 3.15 -22.72 -17.02
CA LEU A 157 4.47 -23.02 -17.56
C LEU A 157 5.07 -24.31 -17.01
N GLU A 158 4.89 -24.59 -15.72
CA GLU A 158 5.38 -25.84 -15.13
C GLU A 158 4.62 -27.08 -15.63
N LYS A 159 3.37 -26.89 -16.10
CA LYS A 159 2.50 -27.94 -16.64
C LYS A 159 2.77 -28.25 -18.12
N LEU A 160 3.71 -27.54 -18.77
CA LEU A 160 4.09 -27.81 -20.15
C LEU A 160 5.02 -29.02 -20.20
N GLU A 161 4.55 -30.10 -20.83
CA GLU A 161 5.35 -31.28 -21.14
C GLU A 161 6.29 -31.03 -22.33
N GLU A 162 5.84 -30.26 -23.33
CA GLU A 162 6.59 -29.95 -24.55
C GLU A 162 6.71 -28.43 -24.79
N PRO A 163 7.78 -27.97 -25.48
CA PRO A 163 7.90 -26.57 -25.91
C PRO A 163 6.76 -26.16 -26.86
N VAL A 164 6.14 -25.02 -26.59
CA VAL A 164 5.08 -24.45 -27.44
C VAL A 164 5.43 -23.01 -27.85
N PHE A 165 4.90 -22.58 -29.00
CA PHE A 165 5.03 -21.19 -29.44
C PHE A 165 4.43 -20.23 -28.42
N ILE A 166 5.11 -19.10 -28.18
CA ILE A 166 4.70 -18.06 -27.22
C ILE A 166 3.25 -17.60 -27.44
N ARG A 167 2.80 -17.52 -28.70
CA ARG A 167 1.42 -17.13 -29.02
C ARG A 167 0.40 -18.15 -28.52
N ILE A 168 0.71 -19.44 -28.63
CA ILE A 168 -0.14 -20.54 -28.16
C ILE A 168 -0.12 -20.56 -26.63
N PHE A 169 1.08 -20.49 -26.03
CA PHE A 169 1.24 -20.43 -24.58
C PHE A 169 0.47 -19.26 -23.96
N SER A 170 0.67 -18.04 -24.44
CA SER A 170 0.02 -16.84 -23.89
C SER A 170 -1.51 -16.87 -24.05
N SER A 171 -2.02 -17.52 -25.10
CA SER A 171 -3.46 -17.72 -25.26
C SER A 171 -4.00 -18.70 -24.24
N TYR A 172 -3.29 -19.81 -24.00
CA TYR A 172 -3.67 -20.84 -23.04
C TYR A 172 -3.56 -20.34 -21.59
N ALA A 173 -2.39 -19.85 -21.20
CA ALA A 173 -2.07 -19.44 -19.83
C ALA A 173 -2.90 -18.27 -19.31
N LEU A 174 -3.41 -17.42 -20.21
CA LEU A 174 -4.20 -16.23 -19.88
C LEU A 174 -5.66 -16.34 -20.37
N THR A 175 -6.14 -17.57 -20.58
CA THR A 175 -7.53 -17.84 -20.98
C THR A 175 -8.49 -17.28 -19.92
N GLY A 176 -9.57 -16.61 -20.34
CA GLY A 176 -10.58 -16.06 -19.43
C GLY A 176 -10.28 -14.65 -18.90
N THR A 177 -9.12 -14.07 -19.23
CA THR A 177 -8.84 -12.66 -18.94
C THR A 177 -9.56 -11.75 -19.95
N LYS A 178 -10.12 -10.62 -19.50
CA LYS A 178 -10.81 -9.63 -20.38
C LYS A 178 -9.85 -8.89 -21.33
N ILE A 179 -8.55 -9.17 -21.25
CA ILE A 179 -7.49 -8.45 -21.96
C ILE A 179 -6.93 -9.36 -23.06
N ARG A 180 -6.40 -8.80 -24.16
CA ARG A 180 -5.61 -9.58 -25.13
C ARG A 180 -4.35 -10.15 -24.45
N GLY A 181 -4.45 -11.36 -23.90
CA GLY A 181 -3.40 -12.04 -23.15
C GLY A 181 -2.04 -12.06 -23.86
N SER A 182 -2.03 -12.27 -25.18
CA SER A 182 -0.79 -12.29 -25.97
C SER A 182 -0.03 -10.96 -25.98
N LYS A 183 -0.72 -9.82 -25.90
CA LYS A 183 -0.05 -8.50 -25.87
C LYS A 183 0.52 -8.21 -24.49
N VAL A 184 -0.26 -8.46 -23.43
CA VAL A 184 0.21 -8.29 -22.04
C VAL A 184 1.38 -9.22 -21.76
N PHE A 185 1.31 -10.46 -22.23
CA PHE A 185 2.40 -11.40 -22.08
C PHE A 185 3.71 -10.86 -22.66
N LYS A 186 3.69 -10.45 -23.94
CA LYS A 186 4.87 -9.92 -24.64
C LYS A 186 5.42 -8.66 -23.96
N ASP A 187 4.54 -7.71 -23.65
CA ASP A 187 4.96 -6.37 -23.23
C ASP A 187 5.35 -6.32 -21.74
N GLN A 188 4.78 -7.21 -20.89
CA GLN A 188 4.85 -7.06 -19.42
C GLN A 188 5.31 -8.32 -18.68
N LEU A 189 5.12 -9.53 -19.22
CA LEU A 189 5.33 -10.78 -18.48
C LEU A 189 6.51 -11.61 -19.01
N GLN A 190 6.79 -11.57 -20.30
CA GLN A 190 7.76 -12.46 -20.95
C GLN A 190 9.14 -12.37 -20.30
N SER A 191 9.68 -11.16 -20.10
CA SER A 191 10.98 -10.96 -19.47
C SER A 191 11.02 -11.51 -18.03
N ARG A 192 9.95 -11.32 -17.26
CA ARG A 192 9.81 -11.77 -15.87
C ARG A 192 9.76 -13.29 -15.79
N VAL A 193 8.92 -13.91 -16.62
CA VAL A 193 8.81 -15.37 -16.73
C VAL A 193 10.14 -15.99 -17.13
N SER A 194 10.81 -15.41 -18.14
CA SER A 194 12.11 -15.89 -18.61
C SER A 194 13.18 -15.83 -17.52
N VAL A 195 13.28 -14.73 -16.76
CA VAL A 195 14.25 -14.59 -15.66
C VAL A 195 14.03 -15.63 -14.57
N LEU A 196 12.78 -15.87 -14.17
CA LEU A 196 12.44 -16.82 -13.11
C LEU A 196 12.68 -18.28 -13.50
N ARG A 197 12.68 -18.59 -14.81
CA ARG A 197 12.88 -19.95 -15.34
C ARG A 197 14.29 -20.22 -15.88
N LYS A 198 15.24 -19.28 -15.74
CA LYS A 198 16.60 -19.40 -16.30
C LYS A 198 17.35 -20.66 -15.88
N ASP A 199 16.99 -21.26 -14.74
CA ASP A 199 17.69 -22.41 -14.19
C ASP A 199 17.23 -23.76 -14.78
N ILE A 200 16.19 -23.81 -15.63
CA ILE A 200 15.52 -25.08 -15.99
C ILE A 200 15.49 -25.40 -17.51
N THR A 201 15.79 -24.48 -18.43
CA THR A 201 15.81 -24.88 -19.87
C THR A 201 16.70 -23.98 -20.74
N PRO A 202 17.82 -24.51 -21.28
CA PRO A 202 18.61 -23.85 -22.35
C PRO A 202 17.89 -23.79 -23.72
N TRP A 203 16.75 -24.46 -23.88
CA TRP A 203 16.11 -24.72 -25.17
C TRP A 203 14.96 -23.77 -25.54
N TRP A 204 14.79 -22.65 -24.83
CA TRP A 204 13.88 -21.58 -25.24
C TRP A 204 14.54 -20.72 -26.32
N THR A 205 14.68 -21.27 -27.53
CA THR A 205 15.05 -20.47 -28.70
C THR A 205 13.80 -19.72 -29.16
N ILE A 206 13.82 -18.40 -28.97
CA ILE A 206 12.87 -17.47 -29.57
C ILE A 206 13.10 -17.54 -31.10
N PRO A 207 12.12 -17.93 -31.93
CA PRO A 207 12.16 -17.66 -33.36
C PRO A 207 12.03 -16.16 -33.62
#